data_AF-A0A7U9SVF8-F1
#
_entry.id   AF-A0A7U9SVF8-F1
#
_cell.length_a   1.000
_cell.length_b   1.000
_cell.length_c   1.000
_cell.angle_alpha   90.00
_cell.angle_beta   90.00
_cell.angle_gamma   90.00
#
_symmetry.space_group_name_H-M   'P 1'
#
loop_
_entity.id
_entity.type
_entity.pdbx_description
1 polymer ?
#
loop_
_entity_poly.entity_id
_entity_poly.type
_entity_poly.pdbx_seq_one_letter_code
_entity_poly.pdbx_strand_id
1 'polypeptide(L)' 'MIKIVFKNGCICKWKQNEYTDYKYDGKCFIIIRDEQWVGFYNVDSIVSIIIK' A
#
# COMPACT_ATOMS: atom_id res chain seq x y z
N MET A 1 4.41 1.31 8.76
CA MET A 1 5.21 1.08 7.54
C MET A 1 4.44 0.12 6.67
N ILE A 2 4.14 0.50 5.44
CA ILE A 2 3.46 -0.36 4.47
C ILE A 2 4.52 -0.93 3.53
N LYS A 3 4.47 -2.24 3.26
CA LYS A 3 5.35 -2.93 2.31
C LYS A 3 4.49 -3.73 1.35
N ILE A 4 4.51 -3.35 0.08
CA ILE A 4 3.79 -4.03 -1.01
C ILE A 4 4.80 -4.82 -1.81
N VAL A 5 4.58 -6.13 -1.97
CA VAL A 5 5.43 -7.02 -2.76
C VAL A 5 4.65 -7.46 -3.99
N PHE A 6 5.16 -7.11 -5.16
CA PHE A 6 4.54 -7.47 -6.44
C PHE A 6 5.01 -8.86 -6.90
N LYS A 7 4.25 -9.50 -7.80
CA LYS A 7 4.59 -10.83 -8.36
C LYS A 7 5.95 -10.88 -9.06
N ASN A 8 6.38 -9.76 -9.64
CA ASN A 8 7.70 -9.64 -10.27
C ASN A 8 8.86 -9.45 -9.27
N GLY A 9 8.59 -9.52 -7.96
CA GLY A 9 9.56 -9.31 -6.90
C GLY A 9 9.87 -7.84 -6.59
N CYS A 10 9.30 -6.89 -7.32
CA CYS A 10 9.41 -5.48 -6.98
C CYS A 10 8.75 -5.21 -5.61
N ILE A 11 9.33 -4.28 -4.86
CA ILE A 11 8.85 -3.92 -3.52
C ILE A 11 8.62 -2.42 -3.48
N CYS A 12 7.39 -2.02 -3.18
CA CYS A 12 7.08 -0.64 -2.80
C CYS A 12 7.02 -0.54 -1.27
N LYS A 13 7.61 0.52 -0.70
CA LYS A 13 7.64 0.75 0.75
C LYS A 13 7.18 2.17 1.03
N TRP A 14 6.30 2.30 2.03
CA TRP A 14 5.86 3.59 2.56
C TRP A 14 6.17 3.67 4.06
N LYS A 15 6.86 4.73 4.45
CA LYS A 15 7.14 5.08 5.84
C LYS A 15 5.96 5.81 6.45
N GLN A 16 5.85 5.78 7.77
CA GLN A 16 4.68 6.28 8.51
C GLN A 16 4.45 7.79 8.35
N ASN A 17 5.47 8.56 7.94
CA ASN A 17 5.39 9.98 7.63
C ASN A 17 5.06 10.27 6.15
N GLU A 18 4.95 9.25 5.31
CA GLU A 18 4.71 9.39 3.86
C GLU A 18 3.22 9.17 3.51
N TYR A 19 2.41 8.69 4.44
CA TYR A 19 0.97 8.46 4.28
C TYR A 19 0.23 8.78 5.56
N THR A 20 -1.05 9.14 5.44
CA THR A 20 -1.96 9.32 6.58
C THR A 20 -2.88 8.12 6.75
N ASP A 21 -3.26 7.46 5.65
CA ASP A 21 -4.15 6.30 5.68
C ASP A 21 -3.95 5.40 4.44
N TYR A 22 -4.62 4.26 4.38
CA TYR A 22 -4.66 3.40 3.20
C TYR A 22 -6.03 2.72 3.05
N LYS A 23 -6.38 2.35 1.81
CA LYS A 23 -7.55 1.51 1.51
C LYS A 23 -7.15 0.28 0.72
N TYR A 24 -7.82 -0.83 1.01
CA TYR A 24 -7.65 -2.08 0.27
C TYR A 24 -9.02 -2.70 -0.01
N ASP A 25 -9.30 -2.93 -1.30
CA ASP A 25 -10.58 -3.46 -1.80
C ASP A 25 -10.44 -4.88 -2.38
N GLY A 26 -9.38 -5.61 -2.03
CA GLY A 26 -9.15 -6.97 -2.56
C GLY A 26 -8.52 -7.03 -3.96
N LYS A 27 -8.58 -5.95 -4.75
CA LYS A 27 -7.98 -5.86 -6.10
C LYS A 27 -6.95 -4.73 -6.23
N CYS A 28 -7.11 -3.68 -5.44
CA CYS A 28 -6.24 -2.52 -5.46
C CYS A 28 -5.91 -2.07 -4.05
N PHE A 29 -4.71 -1.51 -3.92
CA PHE A 29 -4.22 -0.90 -2.69
C PHE A 29 -3.98 0.58 -2.95
N ILE A 30 -4.65 1.43 -2.16
CA ILE A 30 -4.63 2.88 -2.31
C ILE A 30 -3.93 3.46 -1.09
N ILE A 31 -2.96 4.33 -1.32
CA ILE A 31 -2.27 5.10 -0.29
C ILE A 31 -2.85 6.50 -0.25
N ILE A 32 -3.22 6.94 0.93
CA ILE A 32 -3.84 8.24 1.17
C ILE A 32 -2.88 9.09 2.01
N ARG A 33 -2.70 10.34 1.60
CA ARG A 33 -2.00 11.36 2.37
C ARG A 33 -2.82 12.64 2.33
N ASP A 34 -3.14 13.18 3.50
CA ASP A 34 -3.89 14.44 3.64
C ASP A 34 -5.18 14.43 2.79
N GLU A 35 -5.94 13.33 2.90
CA GLU A 35 -7.19 13.03 2.15
C GLU A 35 -7.02 12.84 0.63
N GLN A 36 -5.80 12.94 0.09
CA GLN A 36 -5.51 12.74 -1.32
C GLN A 36 -4.93 11.36 -1.61
N TRP A 37 -5.27 10.82 -2.77
CA TRP A 37 -4.70 9.54 -3.24
C TRP A 37 -3.33 9.81 -3.84
N VAL A 38 -2.29 9.30 -3.18
CA VAL A 38 -0.89 9.50 -3.58
C VAL A 38 -0.23 8.22 -4.09
N GLY A 39 -0.89 7.08 -3.94
CA GLY A 39 -0.44 5.81 -4.49
C GLY A 39 -1.63 4.94 -4.87
N PHE A 40 -1.58 4.35 -6.06
CA PHE A 40 -2.57 3.40 -6.54
C PHE A 40 -1.84 2.19 -7.12
N TYR A 41 -2.07 1.03 -6.53
CA TYR A 41 -1.39 -0.21 -6.91
C TYR A 41 -2.43 -1.28 -7.22
N ASN A 42 -2.35 -1.86 -8.42
CA ASN A 42 -3.07 -3.11 -8.71
C ASN A 42 -2.34 -4.24 -7.98
N VAL A 43 -3.09 -4.99 -7.18
CA VAL A 43 -2.54 -6.06 -6.35
C VAL A 43 -3.36 -7.31 -6.58
N ASP A 44 -2.72 -8.34 -7.11
CA ASP A 44 -3.39 -9.63 -7.34
C ASP A 44 -3.57 -10.43 -6.05
N SER A 45 -2.68 -10.25 -5.07
CA SER A 45 -2.76 -10.89 -3.76
C SER A 45 -1.96 -10.14 -2.70
N ILE A 46 -2.47 -10.11 -1.47
CA ILE A 46 -1.75 -9.60 -0.30
C ILE A 46 -1.21 -10.78 0.51
N VAL A 47 0.10 -10.79 0.70
CA VAL A 47 0.78 -11.85 1.48
C VAL A 47 0.81 -11.51 2.98
N SER A 48 0.93 -10.24 3.36
CA SER A 48 0.96 -9.82 4.77
C SER A 48 0.76 -8.30 4.90
N ILE A 49 -0.02 -7.88 5.90
CA ILE A 49 -0.09 -6.49 6.38
C ILE A 49 0.30 -6.52 7.86
N ILE A 50 1.36 -5.77 8.21
CA ILE A 50 1.81 -5.63 9.60
C ILE A 50 1.49 -4.19 10.03
N ILE A 51 0.47 -4.05 10.87
CA ILE A 51 0.11 -2.78 11.52
C ILE A 51 0.68 -2.86 12.94
N LYS A 52 1.51 -1.89 13.33
CA LYS A 52 2.01 -1.70 14.69
C LYS A 52 1.37 -0.46 15.28
#